data_AF-A0A0F9AB29-F1
#
_entry.id   AF-A0A0F9AB29-F1
#
_cell.length_a   1.000
_cell.length_b   1.000
_cell.length_c   1.000
_cell.angle_alpha   90.00
_cell.angle_beta   90.00
_cell.angle_gamma   90.00
#
_symmetry.space_group_name_H-M   'P 1'
#
loop_
_entity.id
_entity.type
_entity.pdbx_description
1 polymer ?
#
loop_
_entity_poly.entity_id
_entity_poly.type
_entity_poly.pdbx_seq_one_letter_code
_entity_poly.pdbx_strand_id
1 'polypeptide(L)'
;MVANLLKENDIILNMNILPHEPLRNVTNPDGIRIGVQEMTRVGMKEEEMDRIAAFIAECILQGQEVREEVNRLRKDYAEVCFSFDEILTDLQSPNIFS
;
A
#
# COMPACT_ATOMS: atom_id res chain seq x y z
N MET A 1 10.44 4.95 15.56
CA MET A 1 10.99 4.47 14.27
C MET A 1 9.97 4.79 13.19
N VAL A 2 10.41 5.23 12.01
CA VAL A 2 9.50 5.65 10.92
C VAL A 2 8.51 4.53 10.54
N ALA A 3 8.96 3.27 10.52
CA ALA A 3 8.09 2.12 10.28
C ALA A 3 6.91 2.01 11.25
N ASN A 4 7.15 2.21 12.55
CA ASN A 4 6.09 2.12 13.57
C ASN A 4 5.09 3.27 13.40
N LEU A 5 5.59 4.47 13.15
CA LEU A 5 4.75 5.65 12.93
C LEU A 5 3.81 5.46 11.73
N LEU A 6 4.33 4.97 10.62
CA LEU A 6 3.53 4.70 9.42
C LEU A 6 2.57 3.53 9.64
N LYS A 7 3.02 2.47 10.33
CA LYS A 7 2.18 1.32 10.67
C LYS A 7 1.01 1.71 11.56
N GLU A 8 1.20 2.61 12.52
CA GLU A 8 0.13 3.15 13.37
C GLU A 8 -0.92 3.94 12.57
N ASN A 9 -0.56 4.40 11.37
CA ASN A 9 -1.42 5.11 10.43
C ASN A 9 -1.91 4.24 9.25
N ASP A 10 -1.84 2.90 9.39
CA ASP A 10 -2.22 1.92 8.37
C ASP A 10 -1.44 2.02 7.04
N ILE A 11 -0.25 2.62 7.06
CA ILE A 11 0.69 2.64 5.94
C ILE A 11 1.76 1.56 6.19
N ILE A 12 1.59 0.42 5.51
CA ILE A 12 2.47 -0.74 5.68
C ILE A 12 3.57 -0.74 4.63
N LEU A 13 4.82 -0.72 5.07
CA LEU A 13 5.99 -0.75 4.20
C LEU A 13 7.15 -1.56 4.78
N ASN A 14 8.16 -1.82 3.96
CA ASN A 14 9.33 -2.59 4.36
C ASN A 14 10.53 -1.67 4.61
N MET A 15 11.21 -1.87 5.73
CA MET A 15 12.49 -1.22 6.03
C MET A 15 13.63 -1.97 5.32
N ASN A 16 14.57 -1.23 4.76
CA ASN A 16 15.64 -1.81 3.97
C ASN A 16 16.96 -1.12 4.27
N ILE A 17 18.04 -1.90 4.33
CA ILE A 17 19.39 -1.41 4.61
C ILE A 17 19.88 -0.61 3.41
N LEU A 18 20.36 0.61 3.65
CA LEU A 18 20.99 1.44 2.64
C LEU A 18 22.45 1.02 2.44
N PRO A 19 23.02 1.22 1.23
CA PRO A 19 24.38 0.74 0.92
C PRO A 19 25.52 1.24 1.83
N HIS A 20 25.29 2.35 2.55
CA HIS A 20 26.25 3.00 3.43
C HIS A 20 26.04 2.64 4.91
N GLU A 21 24.99 1.88 5.24
CA GLU A 21 24.74 1.47 6.62
C GLU A 21 25.58 0.24 7.00
N PRO A 22 26.08 0.18 8.24
CA PRO A 22 26.82 -0.98 8.71
C PRO A 22 25.89 -2.20 8.86
N LEU A 23 26.37 -3.39 8.52
CA LEU A 23 25.61 -4.66 8.59
C LEU A 23 25.05 -5.03 9.97
N ARG A 24 25.45 -4.31 11.04
CA ARG A 24 24.87 -4.46 12.39
C ARG A 24 23.51 -3.77 12.56
N ASN A 25 23.13 -2.87 11.64
CA ASN A 25 21.86 -2.14 11.67
C ASN A 25 20.70 -2.90 11.03
N VAL A 26 20.85 -4.21 10.74
CA VAL A 26 19.78 -5.03 10.11
C VAL A 26 18.47 -4.98 10.91
N THR A 27 18.54 -4.84 12.23
CA THR A 27 17.36 -4.78 13.11
C THR A 27 16.66 -3.42 13.11
N ASN A 28 17.31 -2.35 12.65
CA ASN A 28 16.72 -1.02 12.49
C ASN A 28 17.42 -0.25 11.36
N PRO A 29 17.08 -0.56 10.09
CA PRO A 29 17.62 0.15 8.95
C PRO A 29 17.07 1.57 8.86
N ASP A 30 17.84 2.49 8.28
CA ASP A 30 17.41 3.87 8.02
C ASP A 30 16.59 4.00 6.71
N GLY A 31 16.71 3.03 5.80
CA GLY A 31 16.05 3.05 4.50
C GLY A 31 14.64 2.46 4.48
N ILE A 32 13.85 2.91 3.51
CA ILE A 32 12.50 2.42 3.23
C ILE A 32 12.44 1.92 1.79
N ARG A 33 11.74 0.80 1.55
CA ARG A 33 11.39 0.32 0.22
C ARG A 33 9.87 0.31 0.05
N ILE A 34 9.40 1.04 -0.95
CA ILE A 34 7.97 1.18 -1.29
C ILE A 34 7.72 0.44 -2.60
N GLY A 35 6.62 -0.30 -2.66
CA GLY A 35 6.13 -0.94 -3.88
C GLY A 35 4.72 -0.46 -4.20
N VAL A 36 4.47 -0.14 -5.47
CA VAL A 36 3.14 0.32 -5.94
C VAL A 36 2.27 -0.82 -6.47
N GLN A 37 2.80 -2.04 -6.59
CA GLN A 37 2.16 -3.12 -7.35
C GLN A 37 0.77 -3.46 -6.81
N GLU A 38 0.60 -3.55 -5.49
CA GLU A 38 -0.69 -3.88 -4.88
C GLU A 38 -1.70 -2.74 -5.07
N MET A 39 -1.25 -1.50 -5.01
CA MET A 39 -2.12 -0.33 -5.23
C MET A 39 -2.56 -0.26 -6.71
N THR A 40 -1.64 -0.50 -7.64
CA THR A 40 -1.96 -0.63 -9.07
C THR A 40 -2.90 -1.80 -9.33
N ARG A 41 -2.71 -2.94 -8.65
CA ARG A 41 -3.57 -4.13 -8.78
C ARG A 41 -5.02 -3.81 -8.44
N VAL A 42 -5.28 -2.91 -7.49
CA VAL A 42 -6.64 -2.51 -7.14
C VAL A 42 -7.14 -1.28 -7.91
N GLY A 43 -6.43 -0.88 -8.97
CA GLY A 43 -6.87 0.17 -9.90
C GLY A 43 -6.41 1.59 -9.55
N MET A 44 -5.57 1.78 -8.53
CA MET A 44 -5.00 3.09 -8.22
C MET A 44 -4.00 3.54 -9.30
N LYS A 45 -4.00 4.84 -9.60
CA LYS A 45 -3.17 5.49 -10.62
C LYS A 45 -2.27 6.54 -9.99
N GLU A 46 -1.64 7.37 -10.82
CA GLU A 46 -0.67 8.39 -10.42
C GLU A 46 -1.24 9.36 -9.37
N GLU A 47 -2.49 9.80 -9.52
CA GLU A 47 -3.15 10.74 -8.59
C GLU A 47 -3.28 10.15 -7.18
N GLU A 48 -3.61 8.85 -7.06
CA GLU A 48 -3.64 8.17 -5.78
C GLU A 48 -2.25 8.02 -5.17
N MET A 49 -1.22 7.77 -6.00
CA MET A 49 0.16 7.68 -5.50
C MET A 49 0.65 9.01 -4.92
N ASP A 50 0.29 10.14 -5.56
CA ASP A 50 0.59 11.47 -5.03
C ASP A 50 -0.08 11.70 -3.66
N ARG A 51 -1.33 11.25 -3.49
CA ARG A 51 -2.02 11.31 -2.19
C ARG A 51 -1.36 10.44 -1.13
N ILE A 52 -0.95 9.21 -1.49
CA ILE A 52 -0.23 8.31 -0.57
C ILE A 52 1.11 8.94 -0.15
N ALA A 53 1.84 9.55 -1.08
CA ALA A 53 3.09 10.25 -0.79
C ALA A 53 2.88 11.44 0.15
N ALA A 54 1.78 12.19 -0.02
CA ALA A 54 1.41 13.27 0.90
C ALA A 54 1.15 12.76 2.32
N PHE A 55 0.37 11.68 2.48
CA PHE A 55 0.13 11.07 3.80
C PHE A 55 1.41 10.61 4.48
N ILE A 56 2.33 10.01 3.73
CA ILE A 56 3.65 9.61 4.25
C ILE A 56 4.42 10.84 4.74
N ALA A 57 4.43 11.92 3.96
CA ALA A 57 5.12 13.16 4.32
C ALA A 57 4.50 13.84 5.55
N GLU A 58 3.16 13.88 5.65
CA GLU A 58 2.41 14.40 6.79
C GLU A 58 2.74 13.63 8.07
N CYS A 59 2.76 12.30 8.03
CA CYS A 59 3.21 11.48 9.16
C CYS A 59 4.66 11.79 9.54
N ILE A 60 5.60 11.66 8.60
CA ILE A 60 7.04 11.67 8.92
C ILE A 60 7.52 13.07 9.31
N LEU A 61 7.10 14.10 8.57
CA LEU A 61 7.62 15.46 8.73
C LEU A 61 6.83 16.27 9.74
N GLN A 62 5.52 16.04 9.83
CA GLN A 62 4.62 16.86 10.65
C GLN A 62 4.07 16.11 11.87
N GLY A 63 4.26 14.77 11.94
CA GLY A 63 3.75 13.96 13.05
C GLY A 63 2.22 13.85 13.05
N GLN A 64 1.56 14.05 11.91
CA GLN A 64 0.11 14.00 11.81
C GLN A 64 -0.40 12.56 11.82
N GLU A 65 -1.53 12.34 12.48
CA GLU A 65 -2.32 11.12 12.37
C GLU A 65 -3.18 11.22 11.10
N VAL A 66 -2.97 10.32 10.14
CA VAL A 66 -3.65 10.29 8.83
C VAL A 66 -4.40 8.97 8.59
N ARG A 67 -4.52 8.16 9.64
CA ARG A 67 -5.11 6.82 9.57
C ARG A 67 -6.51 6.83 8.97
N GLU A 68 -7.33 7.81 9.33
CA GLU A 68 -8.71 7.89 8.84
C GLU A 68 -8.75 8.24 7.34
N GLU A 69 -7.89 9.15 6.89
CA GLU A 69 -7.76 9.58 5.50
C GLU A 69 -7.21 8.46 4.62
N VAL A 70 -6.21 7.72 5.11
CA VAL A 70 -5.65 6.52 4.45
C VAL A 70 -6.74 5.47 4.27
N ASN A 71 -7.49 5.14 5.33
CA ASN A 71 -8.58 4.18 5.24
C ASN A 71 -9.70 4.65 4.33
N ARG A 72 -10.02 5.95 4.33
CA ARG A 72 -11.01 6.54 3.42
C ARG A 72 -10.59 6.40 1.97
N LEU A 73 -9.33 6.70 1.65
CA LEU A 73 -8.77 6.48 0.31
C LEU A 73 -8.83 4.98 -0.06
N ARG A 74 -8.38 4.10 0.84
CA ARG A 74 -8.29 2.66 0.57
C ARG A 74 -9.64 1.99 0.35
N LYS A 75 -10.71 2.51 0.98
CA LYS A 75 -12.07 1.95 0.93
C LYS A 75 -12.64 1.86 -0.48
N ASP A 76 -12.29 2.81 -1.34
CA ASP A 76 -12.85 2.89 -2.70
C ASP A 76 -12.14 1.95 -3.69
N TYR A 77 -11.07 1.27 -3.28
CA TYR A 77 -10.22 0.42 -4.12
C TYR A 77 -10.19 -1.04 -3.64
N ALA A 78 -11.33 -1.64 -3.31
CA ALA A 78 -11.40 -2.98 -2.73
C ALA A 78 -11.30 -4.13 -3.75
N GLU A 79 -11.53 -3.84 -5.03
CA GLU A 79 -11.62 -4.84 -6.09
C GLU A 79 -10.27 -5.06 -6.77
N VAL A 80 -10.01 -6.30 -7.17
CA VAL A 80 -8.80 -6.65 -7.91
C VAL A 80 -9.05 -6.34 -9.39
N CYS A 81 -8.31 -5.38 -9.92
CA CYS A 81 -8.24 -5.09 -11.35
C CYS A 81 -7.17 -5.98 -12.02
N PHE A 82 -7.19 -5.99 -13.36
CA PHE A 82 -6.22 -6.72 -14.19
C PHE A 82 -6.22 -8.24 -13.96
N SER A 83 -7.36 -8.80 -13.56
CA SER A 83 -7.63 -10.24 -13.51
C SER A 83 -8.71 -10.63 -14.53
N PHE A 84 -8.92 -11.93 -14.72
CA PHE A 84 -10.01 -12.45 -15.56
C PHE A 84 -11.35 -12.52 -14.81
N ASP A 85 -11.41 -12.09 -13.54
CA ASP A 85 -12.59 -12.25 -12.69
C ASP A 85 -13.81 -11.51 -13.28
N GLU A 86 -13.59 -10.35 -13.90
CA GLU A 86 -14.63 -9.60 -14.63
C GLU A 86 -15.20 -10.40 -15.80
N ILE A 87 -14.34 -11.07 -16.58
CA ILE A 87 -14.74 -11.89 -17.74
C ILE A 87 -15.47 -13.17 -17.28
N LEU A 88 -15.03 -13.75 -16.16
CA LEU A 88 -15.65 -14.95 -15.58
C LEU A 88 -17.02 -14.64 -14.95
N THR A 89 -17.28 -13.38 -14.58
CA THR A 89 -18.59 -12.96 -14.04
C THR A 89 -19.69 -13.04 -15.11
N ASP A 90 -19.35 -12.77 -16.37
CA ASP A 90 -20.27 -12.88 -17.52
C ASP A 90 -20.45 -14.33 -18.02
N LEU A 91 -19.52 -15.22 -17.68
CA LEU A 91 -19.63 -16.65 -17.96
C LEU A 91 -20.41 -17.33 -16.82
N GLN A 92 -21.75 -17.23 -16.87
CA GLN A 92 -22.59 -18.10 -16.04
C GLN A 92 -22.19 -19.57 -16.28
N SER A 93 -21.70 -20.22 -15.21
CA SER A 93 -21.33 -21.63 -15.24
C SER A 93 -22.52 -22.47 -15.76
N PRO A 94 -22.37 -23.23 -16.85
CA PRO A 94 -23.44 -24.09 -17.36
C PRO A 94 -23.80 -25.27 -16.44
N ASN A 95 -23.05 -25.50 -15.35
CA ASN A 95 -23.17 -26.68 -14.51
C ASN A 95 -23.43 -26.33 -13.03
N ILE A 96 -24.53 -25.63 -12.76
CA ILE A 96 -25.15 -25.62 -11.43
C ILE A 96 -26.50 -26.34 -11.53
N PHE A 97 -26.51 -27.60 -11.98
CA PHE A 97 -27.56 -28.61 -11.69
C PHE A 97 -27.03 -29.99 -12.14
N SER A 98 -26.38 -30.72 -11.24
CA SER A 98 -26.33 -32.18 -11.25
C SER A 98 -26.20 -32.70 -9.82
#